data_AF-R6L560-F1
#
_entry.id   AF-R6L560-F1
#
_cell.length_a   1.000
_cell.length_b   1.000
_cell.length_c   1.000
_cell.angle_alpha   90.00
_cell.angle_beta   90.00
_cell.angle_gamma   90.00
#
_symmetry.space_group_name_H-M   'P 1'
#
loop_
_entity.id
_entity.type
_entity.pdbx_description
1 polymer ?
#
loop_
_entity_poly.entity_id
_entity_poly.type
_entity_poly.pdbx_seq_one_letter_code
_entity_poly.pdbx_strand_id
1 'polypeptide(L)'
;MEINNIKCVMIFDESLPVGVIANTAAIIGASLGKADPDVVGITPVDMDGNEHSGLIQFPVPILKSDSDTIQDIRKKALNKLTGNLSLLR
;
A
#
# COMPACT_ATOMS: atom_id res chain seq x y z
N MET A 1 14.41 2.83 11.13
CA MET A 1 13.77 1.53 10.97
C MET A 1 14.47 0.78 9.86
N GLU A 2 14.82 -0.50 10.01
CA GLU A 2 15.25 -1.28 8.85
C GLU A 2 14.05 -1.43 7.89
N ILE A 3 14.11 -0.70 6.77
CA ILE A 3 13.09 -0.71 5.71
C ILE A 3 12.93 -2.12 5.10
N ASN A 4 13.93 -3.00 5.29
CA ASN A 4 14.03 -4.34 4.70
C ASN A 4 12.97 -5.36 5.15
N ASN A 5 12.05 -5.02 6.06
CA ASN A 5 11.04 -5.96 6.54
C ASN A 5 9.60 -5.43 6.58
N ILE A 6 9.33 -4.25 5.99
CA ILE A 6 7.97 -3.69 5.88
C ILE A 6 7.42 -4.00 4.49
N LYS A 7 6.26 -4.64 4.43
CA LYS A 7 5.52 -4.91 3.19
C LYS A 7 4.23 -4.10 3.18
N CYS A 8 4.00 -3.34 2.12
CA CYS A 8 2.73 -2.66 1.87
C CYS A 8 1.85 -3.56 0.97
N VAL A 9 0.58 -3.75 1.33
CA VAL A 9 -0.36 -4.61 0.60
C VAL A 9 -1.74 -3.95 0.62
N MET A 10 -2.48 -4.03 -0.50
CA MET A 10 -3.89 -3.65 -0.55
C MET A 10 -4.77 -4.89 -0.62
N ILE A 11 -5.84 -4.94 0.18
CA ILE A 11 -6.77 -6.08 0.21
C ILE A 11 -8.18 -5.54 -0.08
N PHE A 12 -8.84 -6.09 -1.10
CA PHE A 12 -10.18 -5.70 -1.50
C PHE A 12 -11.18 -6.84 -1.32
N ASP A 13 -12.43 -6.49 -1.07
CA ASP A 13 -13.53 -7.44 -1.01
C ASP A 13 -13.78 -8.03 -2.41
N GLU A 14 -13.71 -9.35 -2.53
CA GLU A 14 -13.81 -10.03 -3.81
C GLU A 14 -15.20 -9.98 -4.45
N SER A 15 -16.23 -9.61 -3.68
CA SER A 15 -17.59 -9.42 -4.19
C SER A 15 -17.77 -8.11 -4.96
N LEU A 16 -16.82 -7.18 -4.86
CA LEU A 16 -16.90 -5.89 -5.53
C LEU A 16 -16.63 -5.99 -7.04
N PRO A 17 -17.31 -5.18 -7.87
CA PRO A 17 -16.99 -5.09 -9.29
C PRO A 17 -15.55 -4.66 -9.53
N VAL A 18 -14.89 -5.23 -10.54
CA VAL A 18 -13.48 -4.94 -10.87
C VAL A 18 -13.19 -3.45 -11.06
N GLY A 19 -14.13 -2.69 -11.65
CA GLY A 19 -13.98 -1.24 -11.81
C GLY A 19 -13.93 -0.48 -10.48
N VAL A 20 -14.67 -0.94 -9.47
CA VAL A 20 -14.65 -0.37 -8.12
C VAL A 20 -13.30 -0.66 -7.44
N ILE A 21 -12.82 -1.90 -7.56
CA ILE A 21 -11.50 -2.29 -7.04
C ILE A 21 -10.38 -1.45 -7.69
N ALA A 22 -10.39 -1.35 -9.02
CA ALA A 22 -9.38 -0.61 -9.78
C ALA A 22 -9.35 0.89 -9.40
N ASN A 23 -10.50 1.54 -9.36
CA ASN A 23 -10.59 2.96 -8.97
C ASN A 23 -10.10 3.17 -7.53
N THR A 24 -10.50 2.28 -6.62
CA THR A 24 -10.10 2.38 -5.21
C THR A 24 -8.59 2.19 -5.07
N ALA A 25 -7.99 1.21 -5.76
CA ALA A 25 -6.55 1.01 -5.77
C ALA A 25 -5.78 2.22 -6.31
N ALA A 26 -6.26 2.86 -7.38
CA ALA A 26 -5.64 4.07 -7.93
C ALA A 26 -5.64 5.23 -6.92
N ILE A 27 -6.77 5.49 -6.26
CA ILE A 27 -6.91 6.56 -5.26
C ILE A 27 -6.04 6.28 -4.02
N ILE A 28 -6.01 5.04 -3.53
CA ILE A 28 -5.15 4.66 -2.41
C ILE A 28 -3.67 4.79 -2.79
N GLY A 29 -3.29 4.37 -4.00
CA GLY A 29 -1.91 4.50 -4.49
C GLY A 29 -1.44 5.95 -4.57
N ALA A 30 -2.28 6.85 -5.11
CA ALA A 30 -1.99 8.28 -5.13
C ALA A 30 -1.88 8.86 -3.70
N SER A 31 -2.75 8.43 -2.79
CA SER A 31 -2.73 8.87 -1.39
C SER A 31 -1.47 8.38 -0.65
N LEU A 32 -1.01 7.16 -0.93
CA LEU A 32 0.20 6.59 -0.35
C LEU A 32 1.43 7.42 -0.72
N GLY A 33 1.63 7.73 -2.00
CA GLY A 33 2.74 8.58 -2.45
C GLY A 33 2.70 10.00 -1.88
N LYS A 34 1.51 10.52 -1.56
CA LYS A 34 1.35 11.81 -0.88
C LYS A 34 1.64 11.75 0.62
N ALA A 35 1.26 10.66 1.28
CA ALA A 35 1.39 10.48 2.72
C ALA A 35 2.85 10.21 3.14
N ASP A 36 3.62 9.53 2.30
CA ASP A 36 5.04 9.26 2.52
C ASP A 36 5.82 9.50 1.21
N PRO A 37 6.34 10.72 0.99
CA PRO A 37 7.06 11.06 -0.24
C PRO A 37 8.28 10.17 -0.52
N ASP A 38 8.89 9.59 0.51
CA ASP A 38 10.08 8.75 0.37
C ASP A 38 9.74 7.42 -0.34
N VAL A 39 8.47 6.99 -0.35
CA VAL A 39 8.05 5.77 -1.07
C VAL A 39 8.08 5.91 -2.58
N VAL A 40 7.90 7.12 -3.10
CA VAL A 40 8.07 7.44 -4.54
C VAL A 40 9.56 7.36 -4.89
N GLY A 41 10.42 7.83 -3.99
CA GLY A 41 11.87 7.70 -4.13
C GLY A 41 12.41 8.31 -5.44
N ILE A 42 13.40 7.62 -6.03
CA ILE A 42 14.13 8.11 -7.21
C ILE A 42 13.33 7.88 -8.48
N THR A 43 13.20 8.90 -9.33
CA THR A 43 12.59 8.77 -10.65
C THR A 43 13.34 7.72 -11.49
N PRO A 44 12.71 6.59 -11.85
CA PRO A 44 13.34 5.62 -12.72
C PRO A 44 13.42 6.16 -14.16
N VAL A 45 14.48 5.76 -14.85
CA VAL A 45 14.73 6.05 -16.26
C VAL A 45 14.64 4.75 -17.04
N ASP A 46 13.85 4.73 -18.10
CA ASP A 46 13.74 3.55 -18.97
C ASP A 46 14.93 3.40 -19.92
N MET A 47 14.93 2.33 -20.73
CA MET A 47 16.04 2.05 -21.66
C MET A 47 16.15 3.06 -22.81
N ASP A 48 15.09 3.83 -23.08
CA ASP A 48 15.06 4.86 -24.11
C ASP A 48 15.44 6.26 -23.55
N GLY A 49 15.72 6.35 -22.24
CA GLY A 49 16.10 7.57 -21.56
C GLY A 49 14.94 8.42 -21.06
N ASN A 50 13.70 7.89 -21.05
CA ASN A 50 12.55 8.63 -20.51
C ASN A 50 12.45 8.48 -19.00
N GLU A 51 12.17 9.60 -18.33
CA GLU A 51 11.93 9.67 -16.90
C GLU A 51 10.47 9.34 -16.55
N HIS A 52 10.26 8.45 -15.57
CA HIS A 52 8.93 8.05 -15.10
C HIS A 52 8.69 8.51 -13.65
N SER A 53 8.49 9.82 -13.47
CA SER A 53 8.30 10.42 -12.14
C SER A 53 7.01 9.96 -11.45
N GLY A 54 7.03 9.81 -10.12
CA GLY A 54 5.84 9.48 -9.33
C GLY A 54 5.60 7.99 -9.09
N LEU A 55 6.46 7.11 -9.59
CA LEU A 55 6.40 5.67 -9.32
C LEU A 55 6.97 5.33 -7.94
N ILE A 56 6.32 4.43 -7.22
CA ILE A 56 6.82 3.93 -5.93
C ILE A 56 7.91 2.87 -6.09
N GLN A 57 8.88 2.83 -5.17
CA GLN A 57 10.10 2.00 -5.27
C GLN A 57 9.94 0.55 -4.79
N PHE A 58 8.78 0.19 -4.23
CA PHE A 58 8.50 -1.17 -3.78
C PHE A 58 7.13 -1.65 -4.31
N PRO A 59 6.97 -2.96 -4.50
CA PRO A 59 5.70 -3.51 -4.97
C PRO A 59 4.61 -3.34 -3.91
N VAL A 60 3.38 -3.05 -4.36
CA VAL A 60 2.17 -3.09 -3.54
C VAL A 60 1.24 -4.16 -4.11
N PRO A 61 1.31 -5.41 -3.62
CA PRO A 61 0.42 -6.47 -4.07
C PRO A 61 -1.04 -6.12 -3.82
N ILE A 62 -1.88 -6.40 -4.80
CA ILE A 62 -3.34 -6.31 -4.70
C ILE A 62 -3.88 -7.72 -4.44
N LEU A 63 -4.49 -7.91 -3.28
CA LEU A 63 -5.08 -9.18 -2.84
C LEU A 63 -6.60 -9.05 -2.76
N LYS A 64 -7.27 -10.19 -2.75
CA LYS A 64 -8.72 -10.30 -2.57
C LYS A 64 -9.06 -11.20 -1.38
N SER A 65 -10.16 -10.91 -0.71
CA SER A 65 -10.69 -11.72 0.39
C SER A 65 -12.18 -11.42 0.59
N ASP A 66 -12.88 -12.19 1.42
CA ASP A 66 -14.21 -11.83 1.91
C ASP A 66 -14.17 -10.70 2.98
N SER A 67 -15.33 -10.08 3.21
CA SER A 67 -15.48 -8.95 4.13
C SER A 67 -15.08 -9.27 5.58
N ASP A 68 -15.43 -10.46 6.08
CA ASP A 68 -15.17 -10.86 7.47
C ASP A 68 -13.67 -11.02 7.70
N THR A 69 -12.96 -11.67 6.77
CA THR A 69 -11.51 -11.81 6.80
C THR A 69 -10.81 -10.44 6.73
N ILE A 70 -11.28 -9.51 5.89
CA ILE A 70 -10.73 -8.14 5.82
C ILE A 70 -10.89 -7.42 7.17
N GLN A 71 -12.07 -7.51 7.80
CA GLN A 71 -12.30 -6.91 9.11
C GLN A 71 -11.39 -7.51 10.19
N ASP A 72 -11.17 -8.82 10.16
CA ASP A 72 -10.30 -9.49 11.12
C ASP A 72 -8.83 -9.13 10.93
N ILE A 73 -8.36 -9.01 9.68
CA ILE A 73 -7.02 -8.49 9.37
C ILE A 73 -6.88 -7.06 9.90
N ARG A 74 -7.87 -6.19 9.66
CA ARG A 74 -7.86 -4.81 10.17
C ARG A 74 -7.79 -4.77 11.69
N LYS A 75 -8.59 -5.58 12.40
CA LYS A 75 -8.54 -5.68 13.88
C LYS A 75 -7.15 -6.13 14.36
N LYS A 76 -6.57 -7.18 13.75
CA LYS A 76 -5.22 -7.67 14.09
C LYS A 76 -4.16 -6.58 13.87
N ALA A 77 -4.24 -5.84 12.76
CA ALA A 77 -3.32 -4.75 12.46
C ALA A 77 -3.41 -3.62 13.50
N LEU A 78 -4.62 -3.19 13.85
CA LEU A 78 -4.83 -2.15 14.87
C LEU A 78 -4.35 -2.60 16.25
N ASN A 79 -4.63 -3.83 16.67
CA ASN A 79 -4.17 -4.37 17.96
C ASN A 79 -2.64 -4.44 18.03
N LYS A 80 -1.98 -4.76 16.92
CA LYS A 80 -0.51 -4.78 16.86
C LYS A 80 0.10 -3.38 16.96
N LEU A 81 -0.59 -2.36 16.44
CA LEU A 81 -0.18 -0.95 16.54
C LEU A 81 -0.38 -0.42 17.96
N THR A 82 -1.54 -0.68 18.58
CA THR A 82 -1.85 -0.21 19.95
C THR A 82 -1.09 -0.96 21.04
N GLY A 83 -0.69 -2.21 20.80
CA GLY A 83 0.22 -2.95 21.67
C GLY A 83 1.70 -2.49 21.60
N ASN A 84 2.05 -1.67 20.62
CA ASN A 84 3.41 -1.15 20.36
C ASN A 84 3.49 0.38 20.52
N LEU A 85 2.92 0.93 21.59
CA LEU A 85 3.01 2.38 21.90
C LEU A 85 4.46 2.89 22.09
N SER A 86 5.48 2.02 22.06
CA SER A 86 6.89 2.40 22.00
C SER A 86 7.39 2.79 20.60
N LEU A 87 6.62 2.56 19.53
CA LEU A 87 7.02 2.82 18.13
C LEU A 87 6.32 4.04 17.50
N LEU A 88 5.47 4.76 18.26
CA LEU A 88 4.78 5.98 17.83
C LEU A 88 5.47 7.27 18.36
N ARG A 89 6.77 7.20 18.63
CA ARG A 89 7.62 8.36 18.92
C ARG A 89 8.61 8.61 17.80
#